data_AF-A0AA86NEM9-F1
#
_entry.id   AF-A0AA86NEM9-F1
#
_cell.length_a   1.000
_cell.length_b   1.000
_cell.length_c   1.000
_cell.angle_alpha   90.00
_cell.angle_beta   90.00
_cell.angle_gamma   90.00
#
_symmetry.space_group_name_H-M   'P 1'
#
loop_
_entity.id
_entity.type
_entity.pdbx_description
1 polymer ?
#
loop_
_entity_poly.entity_id
_entity_poly.type
_entity_poly.pdbx_seq_one_letter_code
_entity_poly.pdbx_strand_id
1 'polypeptide(L)'
;MQQLPEQIKEMKVVFNKIKSRGKIITGFKRCIQTMERMDKLPLFVLISTDCNELAFKRLILDASEKKGLFVSQRVPKIIMSQLLDVKENEAQVCVILDFGERWTPLDKKMFDKWFL
;
A
#
# COMPACT_ATOMS: atom_id res chain seq x y z
N MET A 1 -20.17 16.06 9.59
CA MET A 1 -19.43 15.25 8.60
C MET A 1 -18.19 16.02 8.19
N GLN A 2 -16.99 15.61 8.62
CA GLN A 2 -15.77 16.23 8.11
C GLN A 2 -15.60 15.81 6.65
N GLN A 3 -15.55 16.79 5.74
CA GLN A 3 -15.23 16.53 4.34
C GLN A 3 -13.79 16.03 4.27
N LEU A 4 -13.60 14.84 3.70
CA LEU A 4 -12.26 14.36 3.36
C LEU A 4 -11.61 15.38 2.41
N PRO A 5 -10.37 15.81 2.67
CA PRO A 5 -9.59 16.62 1.72
C PRO A 5 -9.66 15.99 0.33
N GLU A 6 -9.80 16.83 -0.70
CA GLU A 6 -9.98 16.40 -2.09
C GLU A 6 -8.88 15.42 -2.56
N GLN A 7 -7.68 15.60 -2.03
CA GLN A 7 -6.51 14.76 -2.18
C GLN A 7 -6.77 13.30 -1.75
N ILE A 8 -7.42 13.10 -0.59
CA ILE A 8 -7.75 11.75 -0.09
C ILE A 8 -8.83 11.10 -0.97
N LYS A 9 -9.74 11.89 -1.56
CA LYS A 9 -10.74 11.36 -2.50
C LYS A 9 -10.08 10.80 -3.76
N GLU A 10 -9.12 11.51 -4.36
CA GLU A 10 -8.34 11.03 -5.51
C GLU A 10 -7.62 9.71 -5.18
N MET A 11 -6.89 9.68 -4.05
CA MET A 11 -6.19 8.48 -3.57
C MET A 11 -7.17 7.31 -3.36
N LYS A 12 -8.35 7.56 -2.80
CA LYS A 12 -9.41 6.55 -2.60
C LYS A 12 -9.88 5.95 -3.92
N VAL A 13 -10.08 6.76 -4.96
CA VAL A 13 -10.51 6.27 -6.28
C VAL A 13 -9.52 5.22 -6.79
N VAL A 14 -8.22 5.52 -6.69
CA VAL A 14 -7.15 4.61 -7.12
C VAL A 14 -7.19 3.32 -6.29
N PHE A 15 -7.20 3.41 -4.97
CA PHE A 15 -7.24 2.23 -4.09
C PHE A 15 -8.50 1.39 -4.26
N ASN A 16 -9.66 2.00 -4.53
CA ASN A 16 -10.90 1.27 -4.80
C ASN A 16 -10.82 0.47 -6.11
N LYS A 17 -10.17 1.01 -7.14
CA LYS A 17 -9.90 0.26 -8.38
C LYS A 17 -9.03 -0.97 -8.11
N ILE A 18 -7.93 -0.80 -7.36
CA ILE A 18 -7.02 -1.90 -7.02
C ILE A 18 -7.75 -2.94 -6.16
N LYS A 19 -8.54 -2.53 -5.15
CA LYS A 19 -9.32 -3.47 -4.32
C LYS A 19 -10.36 -4.26 -5.11
N SER A 20 -10.98 -3.65 -6.13
CA SER A 20 -12.05 -4.31 -6.90
C SER A 20 -11.55 -5.27 -7.97
N ARG A 21 -10.30 -5.11 -8.44
CA ARG A 21 -9.81 -5.82 -9.63
C ARG A 21 -8.37 -6.33 -9.54
N GLY A 22 -7.62 -5.85 -8.56
CA GLY A 22 -6.25 -6.23 -8.29
C GLY A 22 -6.16 -7.00 -6.98
N LYS A 23 -4.98 -6.93 -6.35
CA LYS A 23 -4.70 -7.65 -5.11
C LYS A 23 -3.83 -6.82 -4.19
N ILE A 24 -4.36 -6.53 -3.00
CA ILE A 24 -3.67 -5.83 -1.92
C ILE A 24 -3.65 -6.71 -0.69
N ILE A 25 -2.51 -6.77 -0.01
CA ILE A 25 -2.35 -7.42 1.29
C ILE A 25 -2.05 -6.35 2.33
N THR A 26 -2.65 -6.45 3.51
CA THR A 26 -2.49 -5.52 4.62
C THR A 26 -2.10 -6.24 5.92
N GLY A 27 -1.46 -5.50 6.82
CA GLY A 27 -0.96 -6.00 8.11
C GLY A 27 0.37 -6.75 7.99
N PHE A 28 1.26 -6.55 8.97
CA PHE A 28 2.66 -7.01 8.89
C PHE A 28 2.81 -8.50 8.63
N LYS A 29 2.19 -9.33 9.48
CA LYS A 29 2.33 -10.78 9.39
C LYS A 29 1.94 -11.31 8.00
N ARG A 30 0.81 -10.84 7.47
CA ARG A 30 0.34 -11.23 6.13
C ARG A 30 1.27 -10.72 5.04
N CYS A 31 1.75 -9.48 5.13
CA CYS A 31 2.67 -8.90 4.16
C CYS A 31 4.02 -9.64 4.12
N ILE A 32 4.63 -9.92 5.27
CA ILE A 32 5.90 -10.68 5.34
C ILE A 32 5.73 -12.08 4.75
N GLN A 33 4.72 -12.83 5.22
CA GLN A 33 4.46 -14.18 4.71
C GLN A 33 4.22 -14.19 3.20
N THR A 34 3.51 -13.17 2.70
CA THR A 34 3.26 -12.99 1.27
C THR A 34 4.56 -12.73 0.52
N MET A 35 5.38 -11.80 0.99
CA MET A 35 6.65 -11.46 0.35
C MET A 35 7.65 -12.63 0.35
N GLU A 36 7.67 -13.44 1.42
CA GLU A 36 8.54 -14.61 1.53
C GLU A 36 8.11 -15.77 0.62
N ARG A 37 6.80 -16.00 0.46
CA ARG A 37 6.26 -17.18 -0.24
C ARG A 37 5.97 -16.97 -1.72
N MET A 38 6.09 -15.75 -2.23
CA MET A 38 5.65 -15.46 -3.59
C MET A 38 6.69 -15.79 -4.65
N ASP A 39 6.22 -16.50 -5.68
CA ASP A 39 6.93 -16.70 -6.96
C ASP A 39 6.93 -15.44 -7.84
N LYS A 40 5.90 -14.59 -7.71
CA LYS A 40 5.85 -13.27 -8.37
C LYS A 40 6.43 -12.19 -7.47
N LEU A 41 6.96 -11.13 -8.04
CA LEU A 41 7.39 -9.96 -7.26
C LEU A 41 6.18 -9.05 -6.96
N PRO A 42 6.05 -8.51 -5.74
CA PRO A 42 5.10 -7.43 -5.48
C PRO A 42 5.34 -6.26 -6.44
N LEU A 43 4.28 -5.54 -6.79
CA LEU A 43 4.40 -4.35 -7.63
C LEU A 43 4.76 -3.12 -6.81
N PHE A 44 4.31 -3.07 -5.55
CA PHE A 44 4.52 -1.92 -4.70
C PHE A 44 4.39 -2.24 -3.21
N VAL A 45 5.18 -1.56 -2.38
CA VAL A 45 5.07 -1.61 -0.92
C VAL A 45 4.88 -0.20 -0.38
N LEU A 46 3.87 -0.02 0.47
CA LEU A 46 3.62 1.21 1.21
C LEU A 46 3.72 0.91 2.69
N ILE A 47 4.58 1.65 3.39
CA ILE A 47 4.67 1.66 4.85
C ILE A 47 4.18 3.02 5.32
N SER A 48 3.35 3.03 6.36
CA SER A 48 2.87 4.28 6.95
C SER A 48 4.01 5.12 7.54
N THR A 49 3.90 6.45 7.47
CA THR A 49 4.93 7.37 8.00
C THR A 49 5.08 7.26 9.52
N ASP A 50 3.97 7.09 10.23
CA ASP A 50 3.84 6.95 11.68
C ASP A 50 3.76 5.47 12.13
N CYS A 51 4.42 4.58 11.38
CA CYS A 51 4.62 3.18 11.75
C CYS A 51 5.51 3.06 13.00
N ASN A 52 4.94 2.59 14.11
CA ASN A 52 5.64 2.46 15.39
C ASN A 52 6.29 1.07 15.60
N GLU A 53 5.95 0.09 14.77
CA GLU A 53 6.46 -1.27 14.86
C GLU A 53 7.81 -1.44 14.13
N LEU A 54 8.86 -0.85 14.73
CA LEU A 54 10.19 -0.74 14.10
C LEU A 54 10.79 -2.07 13.64
N ALA A 55 10.62 -3.15 14.41
CA ALA A 55 11.12 -4.47 14.05
C ALA A 55 10.45 -4.99 12.77
N PHE A 56 9.13 -4.91 12.69
CA PHE A 56 8.38 -5.35 11.50
C PHE A 56 8.62 -4.44 10.29
N LYS A 57 8.75 -3.14 10.52
CA LYS A 57 9.16 -2.18 9.48
C LYS A 57 10.50 -2.58 8.87
N ARG A 58 11.50 -2.89 9.69
CA ARG A 58 12.82 -3.31 9.21
C ARG A 58 12.75 -4.61 8.41
N LEU A 59 11.98 -5.61 8.87
CA LEU A 59 11.79 -6.85 8.11
C LEU A 59 11.19 -6.63 6.73
N ILE A 60 10.19 -5.74 6.61
CA ILE A 60 9.59 -5.40 5.30
C ILE A 60 10.60 -4.66 4.42
N LEU A 61 11.38 -3.73 4.98
CA LEU A 61 12.41 -2.99 4.23
C LEU A 61 13.48 -3.94 3.69
N ASP A 62 14.03 -4.80 4.55
CA ASP A 62 15.05 -5.78 4.17
C ASP A 62 14.50 -6.78 3.12
N ALA A 63 13.26 -7.23 3.28
CA ALA A 63 12.59 -8.11 2.31
C ALA A 63 12.33 -7.41 0.97
N SER A 64 12.06 -6.10 0.98
CA SER A 64 11.85 -5.28 -0.21
C SER A 64 13.17 -5.05 -0.95
N GLU A 65 14.24 -4.73 -0.22
CA GLU A 65 15.58 -4.50 -0.76
C GLU A 65 16.12 -5.75 -1.46
N LYS A 66 16.04 -6.92 -0.82
CA LYS A 66 16.46 -8.21 -1.41
C LYS A 66 15.78 -8.53 -2.74
N LYS A 67 14.60 -7.95 -2.97
CA LYS A 67 13.76 -8.16 -4.16
C LYS A 67 13.77 -6.97 -5.13
N GLY A 68 14.56 -5.92 -4.84
CA GLY A 68 14.62 -4.71 -5.65
C GLY A 68 13.31 -3.91 -5.70
N LEU A 69 12.47 -4.02 -4.66
CA LEU A 69 11.16 -3.38 -4.60
C LEU A 69 11.26 -1.96 -4.04
N PHE A 70 10.53 -1.04 -4.66
CA PHE A 70 10.35 0.30 -4.12
C PHE A 70 9.41 0.29 -2.92
N VAL A 71 9.83 0.98 -1.84
CA VAL A 71 9.03 1.17 -0.63
C VAL A 71 8.70 2.64 -0.47
N SER A 72 7.41 2.97 -0.49
CA SER A 72 6.93 4.32 -0.20
C SER A 72 6.62 4.50 1.28
N GLN A 73 6.95 5.69 1.81
CA GLN A 73 6.67 6.12 3.18
C GLN A 73 6.12 7.55 3.19
N ARG A 74 4.97 7.76 2.55
CA ARG A 74 4.38 9.10 2.36
C ARG A 74 3.03 9.31 3.03
N VAL A 75 2.41 8.25 3.53
CA VAL A 75 1.01 8.26 3.98
C VAL A 75 0.91 7.87 5.45
N PRO A 76 0.24 8.66 6.30
CA PRO A 76 -0.02 8.28 7.69
C PRO A 76 -0.99 7.09 7.80
N LYS A 77 -0.93 6.34 8.91
CA LYS A 77 -1.80 5.18 9.21
C LYS A 77 -3.28 5.52 9.08
N ILE A 78 -3.70 6.68 9.58
CA ILE A 78 -5.11 7.12 9.53
C ILE A 78 -5.61 7.33 8.10
N ILE A 79 -4.75 7.81 7.19
CA ILE A 79 -5.13 7.95 5.78
C ILE A 79 -5.11 6.57 5.14
N MET A 80 -4.07 5.78 5.41
CA MET A 80 -3.93 4.45 4.84
C MET A 80 -5.09 3.52 5.23
N SER A 81 -5.59 3.61 6.47
CA SER A 81 -6.75 2.87 6.96
C SER A 81 -8.02 3.23 6.20
N GLN A 82 -8.21 4.53 5.90
CA GLN A 82 -9.32 5.02 5.08
C GLN A 82 -9.23 4.58 3.62
N LEU A 83 -8.02 4.55 3.03
CA LEU A 83 -7.80 4.09 1.65
C LEU A 83 -8.10 2.59 1.52
N LEU A 84 -7.59 1.81 2.46
CA LEU A 84 -7.68 0.35 2.47
C LEU A 84 -9.02 -0.16 3.00
N ASP A 85 -9.77 0.67 3.72
CA ASP A 85 -11.01 0.30 4.43
C ASP A 85 -10.75 -0.79 5.49
N VAL A 86 -9.73 -0.58 6.32
CA VAL A 86 -9.30 -1.51 7.39
C VAL A 86 -9.08 -0.75 8.69
N LYS A 87 -8.92 -1.47 9.81
CA LYS A 87 -8.57 -0.85 11.10
C LYS A 87 -7.16 -0.26 11.06
N GLU A 88 -6.91 0.82 11.81
CA GLU A 88 -5.60 1.51 11.81
C GLU A 88 -4.42 0.60 12.20
N ASN A 89 -4.64 -0.36 13.10
CA ASN A 89 -3.60 -1.32 13.47
C ASN A 89 -3.20 -2.26 12.32
N GLU A 90 -4.07 -2.46 11.33
CA GLU A 90 -3.78 -3.20 10.11
C GLU A 90 -3.23 -2.32 8.98
N ALA A 91 -3.36 -0.99 9.11
CA ALA A 91 -2.97 0.01 8.13
C ALA A 91 -1.53 0.54 8.32
N GLN A 92 -0.64 -0.28 8.88
CA GLN A 92 0.78 0.09 9.02
C GLN A 92 1.62 -0.21 7.78
N VAL A 93 1.27 -1.28 7.07
CA VAL A 93 1.86 -1.68 5.80
C VAL A 93 0.79 -2.22 4.86
N CYS A 94 0.94 -1.92 3.57
CA CYS A 94 0.26 -2.67 2.53
C CYS A 94 1.19 -3.02 1.37
N VAL A 95 0.94 -4.18 0.77
CA VAL A 95 1.67 -4.69 -0.38
C VAL A 95 0.68 -4.85 -1.53
N ILE A 96 0.95 -4.19 -2.65
CA ILE A 96 0.15 -4.31 -3.87
C ILE A 96 0.83 -5.35 -4.76
N LEU A 97 0.08 -6.41 -5.07
CA LEU A 97 0.52 -7.53 -5.88
C LEU A 97 0.05 -7.44 -7.33
N ASP A 98 -1.08 -6.77 -7.53
CA ASP A 98 -1.70 -6.57 -8.83
C ASP A 98 -2.56 -5.31 -8.79
N PHE A 99 -2.47 -4.48 -9.81
CA PHE A 99 -3.33 -3.30 -9.98
C PHE A 99 -4.67 -3.65 -10.66
N GLY A 100 -4.75 -4.80 -11.33
CA GLY A 100 -5.92 -5.31 -12.04
C GLY A 100 -5.97 -4.92 -13.52
N GLU A 101 -6.77 -5.68 -14.29
CA GLU A 101 -6.80 -5.63 -15.77
C GLU A 101 -7.22 -4.30 -16.42
N ARG A 102 -7.76 -3.34 -15.63
CA ARG A 102 -8.18 -2.02 -16.14
C ARG A 102 -7.33 -0.87 -15.57
N TRP A 103 -6.10 -1.15 -15.19
CA TRP A 103 -5.16 -0.11 -14.76
C TRP A 103 -4.73 0.76 -15.94
N THR A 104 -5.18 2.02 -15.97
CA THR A 104 -4.91 2.94 -17.09
C THR A 104 -3.65 3.79 -16.86
N PRO A 105 -3.10 4.43 -17.90
CA PRO A 105 -2.03 5.41 -17.74
C PRO A 105 -2.40 6.59 -16.82
N LEU A 106 -3.69 6.97 -16.79
CA LEU A 106 -4.19 8.01 -15.87
C LEU A 106 -4.16 7.52 -14.42
N ASP A 107 -4.57 6.26 -14.18
CA ASP A 107 -4.50 5.65 -12.84
C ASP A 107 -3.06 5.58 -12.34
N LYS A 108 -2.13 5.17 -13.22
CA LYS A 108 -0.70 5.20 -12.92
C LYS A 108 -0.22 6.62 -12.58
N LYS A 109 -0.55 7.62 -13.38
CA LYS A 109 -0.15 9.01 -13.12
C LYS A 109 -0.69 9.53 -11.78
N MET A 110 -1.94 9.21 -11.45
CA MET A 110 -2.53 9.55 -10.15
C MET A 110 -1.84 8.80 -9.00
N PHE A 111 -1.55 7.52 -9.18
CA PHE A 111 -0.83 6.73 -8.19
C PHE A 111 0.57 7.30 -7.94
N ASP A 112 1.34 7.50 -9.00
CA ASP A 112 2.71 8.01 -8.93
C ASP A 112 2.75 9.39 -8.26
N LYS A 113 1.82 10.30 -8.59
CA LYS A 113 1.68 11.62 -7.94
C LYS A 113 1.61 11.54 -6.41
N TRP A 114 0.94 10.53 -5.88
CA TRP A 114 0.64 10.43 -4.46
C TRP A 114 1.58 9.50 -3.69
N PHE A 115 2.13 8.48 -4.35
CA PHE A 115 2.84 7.39 -3.69
C PHE A 115 4.30 7.22 -4.14
N LEU A 116 4.75 7.82 -5.25
CA LEU A 116 6.15 7.79 -5.71
C LEU A 116 6.88 9.10 -5.47
#